data_AF-A0A257Q8J5-F1
#
_entry.id   AF-A0A257Q8J5-F1
#
_cell.length_a   1.000
_cell.length_b   1.000
_cell.length_c   1.000
_cell.angle_alpha   90.00
_cell.angle_beta   90.00
_cell.angle_gamma   90.00
#
_symmetry.space_group_name_H-M   'P 1'
#
loop_
_entity.id
_entity.type
_entity.pdbx_description
1 polymer ?
#
loop_
_entity_poly.entity_id
_entity_poly.type
_entity_poly.pdbx_seq_one_letter_code
_entity_poly.pdbx_strand_id
1 'polypeptide(L)' 'MLIPEGNRKDLVEIPDKVKANLDIRPVRWIDEVLDLALVSPPTPKPIEPALIAVRDEGKRGDEVAATAH' A
#
# COMPACT_ATOMS: atom_id res chain seq x y z
N MET A 1 15.06 -3.77 -17.17
CA MET A 1 13.99 -4.75 -16.88
C MET A 1 14.32 -5.44 -15.57
N LEU A 2 13.41 -5.43 -14.60
CA LEU A 2 13.58 -6.13 -13.32
C LEU A 2 12.87 -7.48 -13.41
N ILE A 3 13.51 -8.55 -12.93
CA ILE A 3 12.93 -9.90 -12.96
C ILE A 3 13.19 -10.60 -11.61
N PRO A 4 12.25 -11.39 -11.08
CA PRO A 4 12.53 -12.20 -9.89
C PRO A 4 13.68 -13.18 -10.13
N GLU A 5 14.56 -13.38 -9.14
CA GLU A 5 15.72 -14.28 -9.24
C GLU A 5 15.34 -15.69 -9.69
N GLY A 6 14.19 -16.20 -9.23
CA GLY A 6 13.68 -17.53 -9.60
C GLY A 6 13.43 -17.67 -11.11
N ASN A 7 13.05 -16.58 -11.78
CA ASN A 7 12.73 -16.55 -13.21
C ASN A 7 13.96 -16.34 -14.10
N ARG A 8 15.16 -16.16 -13.53
CA ARG A 8 16.39 -16.05 -14.30
C ARG A 8 16.64 -17.28 -15.19
N LYS A 9 16.18 -18.46 -14.77
CA LYS A 9 16.30 -19.71 -15.53
C LYS A 9 15.45 -19.72 -16.80
N ASP A 10 14.30 -19.07 -16.76
CA ASP A 10 13.40 -18.96 -17.91
C ASP A 10 14.03 -18.13 -19.05
N LEU A 11 14.98 -17.25 -18.72
CA LEU A 11 15.71 -16.44 -19.70
C LEU A 11 16.70 -17.26 -20.54
N VAL A 12 17.06 -18.47 -20.12
CA VAL A 12 18.00 -19.31 -20.87
C VAL A 12 17.38 -19.75 -22.21
N GLU A 13 16.04 -19.87 -22.26
CA GLU A 13 15.28 -20.23 -23.45
C GLU A 13 15.14 -19.06 -24.46
N ILE A 14 15.41 -17.83 -24.03
CA ILE A 14 15.32 -16.64 -24.88
C ILE A 14 16.59 -16.52 -25.75
N PRO A 15 16.47 -16.28 -27.08
CA PRO A 15 17.62 -16.08 -27.96
C PRO A 15 18.54 -14.92 -27.53
N ASP A 16 19.85 -15.09 -27.71
CA ASP A 16 20.86 -14.10 -27.30
C ASP A 16 20.69 -12.74 -27.98
N LYS A 17 20.19 -12.71 -29.23
CA LYS A 17 19.88 -11.45 -29.93
C LYS A 17 18.88 -10.57 -29.16
N VAL A 18 17.91 -11.19 -28.50
CA VAL A 18 16.89 -10.46 -27.72
C VAL A 18 17.49 -10.02 -26.39
N LYS A 19 18.18 -10.93 -25.69
CA LYS A 19 18.84 -10.63 -24.40
C LYS A 19 19.89 -9.53 -24.50
N ALA A 20 20.66 -9.48 -25.58
CA ALA A 20 21.70 -8.47 -25.78
C ALA A 20 21.17 -7.03 -25.88
N ASN A 21 19.90 -6.86 -26.24
CA ASN A 21 19.26 -5.54 -26.34
C ASN A 21 18.51 -5.14 -25.06
N LEU A 22 18.51 -5.99 -24.02
CA LEU A 22 17.75 -5.79 -22.79
C LEU A 22 18.69 -5.81 -21.58
N ASP A 23 18.73 -4.71 -20.83
CA ASP A 23 19.32 -4.70 -19.48
C ASP A 23 18.35 -5.41 -18.52
N ILE A 24 18.63 -6.67 -18.20
CA ILE A 24 17.83 -7.49 -17.28
C ILE A 24 18.55 -7.58 -15.93
N ARG A 25 17.89 -7.12 -14.87
CA ARG A 25 18.42 -7.11 -13.50
C ARG A 25 17.58 -8.05 -12.62
N PRO A 26 18.14 -9.20 -12.20
CA PRO A 26 17.50 -10.09 -11.25
C PRO A 26 17.39 -9.44 -9.86
N VAL A 27 16.28 -9.66 -9.16
CA VAL A 27 16.03 -9.16 -7.80
C VAL A 27 15.45 -10.25 -6.92
N ARG A 28 15.75 -10.21 -5.61
CA ARG A 28 15.25 -11.21 -4.64
C ARG A 28 14.20 -10.63 -3.71
N TRP A 29 14.28 -9.33 -3.42
CA TRP A 29 13.41 -8.65 -2.46
C TRP A 29 12.79 -7.39 -3.02
N ILE A 30 11.73 -6.93 -2.36
CA ILE A 30 11.02 -5.70 -2.76
C ILE A 30 11.88 -4.45 -2.57
N ASP A 31 12.73 -4.42 -1.54
CA ASP A 31 13.60 -3.28 -1.28
C ASP A 31 14.55 -3.01 -2.45
N GLU A 32 15.12 -4.05 -3.07
CA GLU A 32 15.95 -3.94 -4.27
C GLU A 32 15.18 -3.34 -5.45
N VAL A 33 13.90 -3.67 -5.59
CA VAL A 33 13.04 -3.09 -6.63
C VAL A 33 12.82 -1.61 -6.36
N LEU A 34 12.58 -1.23 -5.11
CA LEU A 34 12.35 0.17 -4.74
C LEU A 34 13.60 1.01 -5.00
N ASP A 35 14.78 0.51 -4.67
CA ASP A 35 16.06 1.20 -4.92
C ASP A 35 16.34 1.39 -6.42
N LEU A 36 15.96 0.41 -7.24
CA LEU A 36 16.19 0.45 -8.69
C LEU A 36 15.12 1.23 -9.47
N ALA A 37 13.87 1.26 -8.97
CA ALA A 37 12.73 1.84 -9.67
C ALA A 37 12.44 3.29 -9.25
N LEU A 38 12.72 3.66 -8.00
CA LEU A 38 12.46 5.01 -7.51
C LEU A 38 13.59 5.95 -7.88
N VAL A 39 13.24 7.10 -8.47
CA VAL A 39 14.21 8.17 -8.76
C VAL A 39 14.68 8.85 -7.46
N SER A 40 13.85 8.83 -6.42
CA SER A 40 14.12 9.42 -5.11
C SER A 40 13.27 8.73 -4.03
N PRO A 41 13.68 8.78 -2.75
CA PRO A 41 12.87 8.26 -1.65
C PRO A 41 11.52 8.99 -1.54
N PRO A 42 10.45 8.30 -1.11
CA PRO A 42 9.14 8.92 -0.96
C PRO A 42 9.13 9.93 0.20
N THR A 43 8.40 11.03 0.02
CA THR A 43 8.17 12.01 1.08
C THR A 43 6.89 11.66 1.86
N PRO A 44 6.93 11.61 3.20
CA PRO A 44 5.74 11.39 4.01
C PRO A 44 4.68 12.46 3.74
N LYS A 45 3.41 12.05 3.63
CA LYS A 45 2.30 13.00 3.58
C LYS A 45 2.01 13.53 4.99
N PRO A 46 1.73 14.83 5.16
CA PRO A 46 1.23 15.36 6.42
C PRO A 46 -0.05 14.61 6.84
N ILE A 47 -0.10 14.19 8.10
CA ILE A 47 -1.31 13.59 8.67
C ILE A 47 -2.21 14.76 9.07
N GLU A 48 -3.24 15.04 8.28
CA GLU A 48 -4.30 15.95 8.71
C GLU A 48 -5.12 15.25 9.79
N PRO A 49 -5.42 15.92 10.92
CA PRO A 49 -6.24 15.33 11.97
C PRO A 49 -7.65 15.07 11.40
N ALA A 50 -8.01 13.79 11.29
CA ALA A 50 -9.38 13.41 10.99
C ALA A 50 -10.29 13.96 12.11
N LEU A 51 -11.20 14.89 11.78
CA LEU A 51 -12.23 15.32 12.72
C LEU A 51 -13.12 14.11 13.03
N ILE A 52 -12.90 13.50 14.19
CA ILE A 52 -13.80 12.50 14.74
C ILE A 52 -15.07 13.24 15.17
N ALA A 53 -16.15 13.10 14.39
CA ALA A 53 -17.47 13.55 14.80
C ALA A 53 -17.95 12.66 15.95
N VAL A 54 -17.79 13.14 17.18
CA VAL A 54 -18.38 12.51 18.37
C VAL A 54 -19.90 12.67 18.26
N ARG A 55 -20.62 11.56 18.06
CA ARG A 55 -22.08 11.52 18.25
C ARG A 55 -22.35 11.51 19.75
N ASP A 56 -22.98 12.57 20.24
CA ASP A 56 -23.45 12.71 21.61
C ASP A 56 -24.61 11.71 21.86
N GLU A 57 -24.33 10.64 22.60
CA GLU A 57 -25.35 9.76 23.17
C GLU A 57 -25.67 10.19 24.61
N GLY A 58 -26.57 11.16 24.75
CA GLY A 58 -27.30 11.46 25.99
C GLY A 58 -28.66 12.04 25.60
N LYS A 59 -29.81 11.50 25.98
CA LYS A 59 -30.28 11.30 27.35
C LYS A 59 -31.29 10.15 27.43
N ARG A 60 -31.18 9.33 28.48
CA ARG A 60 -32.19 8.36 28.93
C ARG A 60 -32.70 8.78 30.32
N GLY A 61 -34.03 8.86 30.49
CA GLY A 61 -34.78 9.03 31.75
C GLY A 61 -34.92 10.48 32.23
N ASP A 62 -36.02 10.97 32.79
CA ASP A 62 -37.27 10.37 33.29
C ASP A 62 -38.21 11.56 33.64
N GLU A 63 -39.50 11.50 33.30
CA GLU A 63 -40.53 12.28 34.04
C GLU A 63 -41.81 11.43 34.16
N VAL A 64 -42.03 10.99 35.39
CA VAL A 64 -43.23 10.31 35.89
C VAL A 64 -44.31 11.32 36.31
N ALA A 65 -45.57 10.95 36.04
CA ALA A 65 -46.77 11.11 36.87
C ALA A 65 -47.96 11.94 36.34
N ALA A 66 -49.15 11.44 36.74
CA ALA A 66 -50.52 12.00 36.76
C ALA A 66 -51.37 11.79 35.47
N THR A 67 -52.64 11.35 35.48
CA THR A 67 -53.61 10.95 36.52
C THR A 67 -54.81 10.28 35.81
N ALA A 68 -55.55 9.44 36.54
CA ALA A 68 -56.76 8.68 36.16
C ALA A 68 -57.89 9.46 35.46
N HIS A 69 -58.66 8.79 34.57
CA HIS A 69 -60.10 8.44 34.69
C HIS A 69 -60.54 7.61 33.46
#